data_AF-A0AAU1M5R8-F1
#
_entry.id   AF-A0AAU1M5R8-F1
#
_cell.length_a   1.000
_cell.length_b   1.000
_cell.length_c   1.000
_cell.angle_alpha   90.00
_cell.angle_beta   90.00
_cell.angle_gamma   90.00
#
_symmetry.space_group_name_H-M   'P 1'
#
loop_
_entity.id
_entity.type
_entity.pdbx_description
1 polymer ?
#
loop_
_entity_poly.entity_id
_entity_poly.type
_entity_poly.pdbx_seq_one_letter_code
_entity_poly.pdbx_strand_id
1 'polypeptide(L)' 'MVPRSWSEELPDGTSVRLGVWLSNTRSRRAGLTFEQRAVLADLGVGWAA' A
#
# COMPACT_ATOMS: atom_id res chain seq x y z
N MET A 1 -9.72 0.42 -6.18
CA MET A 1 -9.25 -0.91 -5.74
C MET A 1 -8.07 -1.31 -6.61
N VAL A 2 -6.87 -1.55 -6.03
CA VAL A 2 -5.67 -1.92 -6.79
C VAL A 2 -5.54 -3.44 -6.86
N PRO A 3 -5.46 -4.07 -8.06
CA PRO A 3 -5.32 -5.52 -8.17
C PRO A 3 -3.92 -5.97 -7.70
N ARG A 4 -3.81 -7.22 -7.20
CA ARG A 4 -2.53 -7.75 -6.68
C ARG A 4 -1.41 -7.79 -7.74
N SER A 5 -1.77 -7.92 -9.02
CA SER A 5 -0.83 -7.91 -10.15
C SER A 5 -0.35 -6.51 -10.55
N TRP A 6 -0.88 -5.45 -9.94
CA TRP A 6 -0.51 -4.08 -10.29
C TRP A 6 0.97 -3.79 -10.01
N SER A 7 1.62 -3.24 -11.01
CA SER A 7 2.97 -2.70 -10.95
C SER A 7 2.98 -1.25 -11.41
N GLU A 8 3.85 -0.45 -10.83
CA GLU A 8 4.02 0.96 -11.14
C GLU A 8 5.49 1.25 -11.47
N GLU A 9 5.72 2.09 -12.46
CA GLU A 9 7.06 2.48 -12.90
C GLU A 9 7.40 3.82 -12.25
N LEU A 10 8.53 3.86 -11.53
CA LEU A 10 9.01 5.05 -10.86
C LEU A 10 9.85 5.91 -11.82
N PRO A 11 10.01 7.22 -11.54
CA PRO A 11 10.80 8.12 -12.38
C PRO A 11 12.28 7.71 -12.56
N ASP A 12 12.79 6.87 -11.66
CA ASP A 12 14.14 6.29 -11.73
C ASP A 12 14.23 5.03 -12.61
N GLY A 13 13.14 4.63 -13.26
CA GLY A 13 13.04 3.44 -14.11
C GLY A 13 12.77 2.15 -13.35
N THR A 14 12.58 2.20 -12.03
CA THR A 14 12.28 1.00 -11.23
C THR A 14 10.82 0.61 -11.34
N SER A 15 10.52 -0.67 -11.60
CA SER A 15 9.16 -1.19 -11.50
C SER A 15 8.89 -1.78 -10.12
N VAL A 16 7.87 -1.25 -9.44
CA VAL A 16 7.46 -1.71 -8.09
C VAL A 16 6.12 -2.43 -8.14
N ARG A 17 6.03 -3.58 -7.48
CA ARG A 17 4.79 -4.38 -7.38
C ARG A 17 3.86 -3.83 -6.30
N LEU A 18 3.31 -2.64 -6.53
CA LEU A 18 2.48 -1.94 -5.55
C LEU A 18 1.25 -2.77 -5.10
N GLY A 19 0.62 -3.53 -6.00
CA GLY A 19 -0.50 -4.40 -5.64
C GLY A 19 -0.14 -5.50 -4.63
N VAL A 20 1.08 -6.05 -4.73
CA VAL A 20 1.61 -7.03 -3.78
C VAL A 20 1.95 -6.34 -2.46
N TRP A 21 2.59 -5.17 -2.51
CA TRP A 21 2.91 -4.41 -1.31
C TRP A 21 1.65 -4.06 -0.50
N LEU A 22 0.64 -3.46 -1.13
CA LEU A 22 -0.65 -3.13 -0.48
C LEU A 22 -1.30 -4.37 0.14
N SER A 23 -1.28 -5.50 -0.56
CA SER A 23 -1.82 -6.77 -0.03
C SER A 23 -1.09 -7.21 1.24
N ASN A 24 0.24 -7.17 1.25
CA ASN A 24 1.05 -7.56 2.40
C ASN A 24 0.89 -6.59 3.57
N THR A 25 0.84 -5.29 3.29
CA THR A 25 0.60 -4.24 4.29
C THR A 25 -0.76 -4.43 4.96
N ARG A 26 -1.80 -4.74 4.18
CA ARG A 26 -3.14 -5.07 4.71
C ARG A 26 -3.11 -6.32 5.61
N SER A 27 -2.46 -7.39 5.18
CA SER A 27 -2.34 -8.62 5.99
C SER A 27 -1.60 -8.40 7.30
N ARG A 28 -0.65 -7.45 7.33
CA ARG A 28 0.14 -7.10 8.52
C ARG A 28 -0.38 -5.87 9.26
N ARG A 29 -1.61 -5.44 8.99
CA ARG A 29 -2.23 -4.24 9.60
C ARG A 29 -2.09 -4.20 11.12
N ALA A 30 -2.21 -5.34 11.79
CA ALA A 30 -2.10 -5.46 13.24
C ALA A 30 -0.74 -4.97 13.80
N GLY A 31 0.33 -5.04 12.99
CA GLY A 31 1.66 -4.55 13.36
C GLY A 31 1.93 -3.10 12.97
N LEU A 32 0.99 -2.41 12.30
CA LEU A 32 1.16 -1.01 11.93
C LEU A 32 0.89 -0.10 13.13
N THR A 33 1.65 0.98 13.24
CA THR A 33 1.36 2.05 14.21
C THR A 33 0.09 2.81 13.78
N PHE A 34 -0.46 3.60 14.70
CA PHE A 34 -1.58 4.49 14.38
C PHE A 34 -1.21 5.49 13.27
N GLU A 35 -0.03 6.10 13.36
CA GLU A 35 0.48 7.07 12.38
C GLU A 35 0.63 6.44 10.99
N GLN A 36 1.17 5.22 10.90
CA GLN A 36 1.29 4.51 9.62
C GLN A 36 -0.07 4.25 8.98
N ARG A 37 -1.09 3.91 9.78
CA ARG A 37 -2.46 3.73 9.28
C ARG A 37 -3.09 5.05 8.84
N ALA A 38 -2.85 6.13 9.57
CA ALA A 38 -3.34 7.46 9.22
C ALA A 38 -2.78 7.92 7.86
N VAL A 39 -1.46 7.79 7.64
CA VAL A 39 -0.83 8.11 6.35
C VAL A 39 -1.43 7.29 5.20
N LEU A 40 -1.67 5.99 5.41
CA LEU A 40 -2.32 5.15 4.41
C LEU A 40 -3.76 5.60 4.12
N ALA A 41 -4.52 5.96 5.15
CA ALA A 41 -5.89 6.47 5.00
C ALA A 41 -5.92 7.79 4.22
N ASP A 42 -5.00 8.71 4.50
CA ASP A 42 -4.85 10.00 3.80
C ASP A 42 -4.52 9.80 2.31
N LEU A 43 -3.77 8.74 1.99
CA LEU A 43 -3.49 8.32 0.61
C LEU A 43 -4.69 7.62 -0.08
N GLY A 44 -5.86 7.56 0.56
CA GLY A 44 -7.07 6.95 0.02
C GLY A 44 -7.14 5.43 0.16
N VAL A 45 -6.26 4.83 0.98
CA VAL A 45 -6.32 3.39 1.28
C VAL A 45 -7.42 3.13 2.29
N GLY A 46 -8.66 3.06 1.82
CA GLY A 46 -9.86 3.07 2.67
C GLY A 46 -9.98 1.93 3.68
N TRP A 47 -9.25 0.82 3.51
CA TRP A 47 -9.21 -0.17 4.58
C TRP A 47 -8.43 0.34 5.77
N ALA A 48 -7.41 1.18 5.62
CA ALA A 48 -6.46 1.60 6.66
C ALA A 48 -7.02 2.57 7.70
N ALA A 49 -8.15 3.23 7.41
CA ALA A 49 -8.91 4.04 8.37
C ALA A 49 -9.41 3.21 9.57
#